data_AF-A0A3D3PR66-F1
#
_entry.id   AF-A0A3D3PR66-F1
#
_cell.length_a   1.000
_cell.length_b   1.000
_cell.length_c   1.000
_cell.angle_alpha   90.00
_cell.angle_beta   90.00
_cell.angle_gamma   90.00
#
_symmetry.space_group_name_H-M   'P 1'
#
loop_
_entity.id
_entity.type
_entity.pdbx_description
1 polymer ?
#
loop_
_entity_poly.entity_id
_entity_poly.type
_entity_poly.pdbx_seq_one_letter_code
_entity_poly.pdbx_strand_id
1 'polypeptide(L)'
;LFGDGFKGWLAVWLAQKFGPQYGVEDGGVALVAIAVFLGHLWPVYFKFVGGKGVATALGVLLGLNVWLGVATLVTWLVVAYAFRYSSLAALIAAVFAPFYYALLFGTDDVKLVAVVAMSVLLIYRHGKNIGNLLAGKEGRIGAKKK
;
A
#
# COMPACT_ATOMS: atom_id res chain seq x y z
N LEU A 1 11.87 0.13 5.25
CA LEU A 1 11.49 0.47 3.85
C LEU A 1 11.72 -0.71 2.92
N PHE A 2 12.96 -1.03 2.52
CA PHE A 2 13.21 -2.12 1.56
C PHE A 2 12.65 -3.47 2.05
N GLY A 3 12.95 -3.87 3.29
CA GLY A 3 12.38 -5.11 3.87
C GLY A 3 10.85 -5.11 3.98
N ASP A 4 10.23 -3.95 4.18
CA ASP A 4 8.76 -3.83 4.22
C ASP A 4 8.12 -3.96 2.84
N GLY A 5 8.73 -3.37 1.81
CA GLY A 5 8.29 -3.57 0.44
C GLY A 5 8.52 -5.00 -0.03
N PHE A 6 9.72 -5.54 0.25
CA PHE A 6 10.09 -6.89 -0.14
C PHE A 6 9.16 -7.95 0.45
N LYS A 7 8.81 -7.88 1.74
CA LYS A 7 7.87 -8.86 2.33
C LYS A 7 6.48 -8.79 1.69
N GLY A 8 6.01 -7.60 1.33
CA GLY A 8 4.73 -7.41 0.65
C GLY A 8 4.73 -8.02 -0.75
N TRP A 9 5.79 -7.74 -1.52
CA TRP A 9 6.00 -8.30 -2.85
C TRP A 9 6.15 -9.83 -2.79
N LEU A 10 7.02 -10.34 -1.92
CA LEU A 10 7.34 -11.75 -1.82
C LEU A 10 6.11 -12.58 -1.44
N ALA A 11 5.30 -12.14 -0.48
CA ALA A 11 4.10 -12.85 -0.05
C ALA A 11 3.11 -13.03 -1.21
N VAL A 12 2.84 -11.96 -1.95
CA VAL A 12 1.89 -11.99 -3.08
C VAL A 12 2.48 -12.76 -4.26
N TRP A 13 3.76 -12.56 -4.57
CA TRP A 13 4.43 -13.27 -5.65
C TRP A 13 4.44 -14.79 -5.42
N LEU A 14 4.71 -15.23 -4.19
CA LEU A 14 4.63 -16.64 -3.81
C LEU A 14 3.20 -17.17 -3.96
N ALA A 15 2.20 -16.42 -3.51
CA ALA A 15 0.79 -16.81 -3.63
C ALA A 15 0.36 -16.92 -5.10
N GLN A 16 0.76 -16.00 -5.98
CA GLN A 16 0.45 -16.09 -7.40
C GLN A 16 1.21 -17.21 -8.11
N LYS A 17 2.48 -17.43 -7.77
CA LYS A 17 3.34 -18.40 -8.47
C LYS A 17 3.07 -19.83 -8.05
N PHE A 18 2.86 -20.06 -6.76
CA PHE A 18 2.77 -21.38 -6.16
C PHE A 18 1.38 -21.68 -5.59
N GLY A 19 0.55 -20.67 -5.34
CA GLY A 19 -0.80 -20.86 -4.81
C GLY A 19 -1.70 -21.78 -5.65
N PRO A 20 -1.72 -21.67 -7.00
CA PRO A 20 -2.58 -22.52 -7.82
C PRO A 20 -2.33 -24.02 -7.63
N GLN A 21 -1.08 -24.44 -7.34
CA GLN A 21 -0.76 -25.86 -7.09
C GLN A 21 -1.30 -26.39 -5.76
N TYR A 22 -1.74 -25.49 -4.87
CA TYR A 22 -2.31 -25.80 -3.56
C TYR A 22 -3.79 -25.40 -3.46
N GLY A 23 -4.45 -25.11 -4.59
CA GLY A 23 -5.86 -24.67 -4.60
C GLY A 23 -6.08 -23.24 -4.10
N VAL A 24 -5.02 -22.43 -4.03
CA VAL A 24 -5.14 -20.99 -3.70
C VAL A 24 -5.45 -20.24 -4.99
N GLU A 25 -6.73 -19.98 -5.19
CA GLU A 25 -7.24 -19.18 -6.30
C GLU A 25 -7.05 -17.67 -6.05
N ASP A 26 -7.57 -16.83 -6.95
CA ASP A 26 -7.45 -15.37 -6.87
C ASP A 26 -7.99 -14.77 -5.57
N GLY A 27 -9.05 -15.36 -5.01
CA GLY A 27 -9.55 -14.98 -3.69
C GLY A 27 -8.53 -15.23 -2.57
N GLY A 28 -7.77 -16.32 -2.67
CA GLY A 28 -6.67 -16.62 -1.74
C GLY A 28 -5.51 -15.64 -1.88
N VAL A 29 -5.15 -15.24 -3.10
CA VAL A 29 -4.14 -14.18 -3.35
C VAL A 29 -4.58 -12.85 -2.73
N ALA A 30 -5.87 -12.49 -2.89
CA ALA A 30 -6.44 -11.29 -2.28
C ALA A 30 -6.35 -11.33 -0.74
N LEU A 31 -6.63 -12.48 -0.12
CA LEU A 31 -6.46 -12.65 1.33
C LEU A 31 -5.00 -12.54 1.77
N VAL A 32 -4.05 -13.10 1.01
CA VAL A 32 -2.62 -12.96 1.30
C VAL A 32 -2.17 -11.49 1.25
N ALA A 33 -2.63 -10.73 0.24
CA ALA A 33 -2.35 -9.30 0.11
C ALA A 33 -2.84 -8.51 1.35
N ILE A 34 -4.06 -8.78 1.82
CA ILE A 34 -4.61 -8.17 3.02
C ILE A 34 -3.81 -8.63 4.26
N ALA A 35 -3.53 -9.92 4.40
CA ALA A 35 -2.85 -10.49 5.57
C ALA A 35 -1.44 -9.92 5.78
N VAL A 36 -0.63 -9.84 4.72
CA VAL A 36 0.73 -9.26 4.81
C VAL A 36 0.67 -7.76 5.14
N PHE A 37 -0.34 -7.05 4.63
CA PHE A 37 -0.54 -5.64 4.93
C PHE A 37 -0.97 -5.42 6.39
N LEU A 38 -1.98 -6.16 6.85
CA LEU A 38 -2.44 -6.15 8.26
C LEU A 38 -1.31 -6.51 9.23
N GLY A 39 -0.51 -7.52 8.89
CA GLY A 39 0.65 -7.93 9.69
C GLY A 39 1.71 -6.83 9.82
N HIS A 40 1.82 -5.89 8.86
CA HIS A 40 2.67 -4.71 9.02
C HIS A 40 1.99 -3.60 9.85
N LEU A 41 0.66 -3.44 9.74
CA LEU A 41 -0.09 -2.42 10.49
C LEU A 41 -0.18 -2.76 11.99
N TRP A 42 -0.39 -4.04 12.31
CA TRP A 42 -0.57 -4.58 13.65
C TRP A 42 0.27 -5.84 13.85
N PRO A 43 1.61 -5.74 13.85
CA PRO A 43 2.50 -6.88 14.01
C PRO A 43 2.40 -7.47 15.43
N VAL A 44 2.18 -8.78 15.50
CA VAL A 44 2.07 -9.54 16.76
C VAL A 44 3.32 -9.36 17.63
N TYR A 45 4.50 -9.40 17.01
CA TYR A 45 5.80 -9.29 17.70
C TYR A 45 6.07 -7.91 18.32
N PHE A 46 5.34 -6.87 17.91
CA PHE A 46 5.42 -5.52 18.49
C PHE A 46 4.13 -5.12 19.20
N LYS A 47 3.43 -6.09 19.81
CA LYS A 47 2.21 -5.86 20.61
C LYS A 47 1.14 -5.10 19.82
N PHE A 48 0.99 -5.43 18.53
CA PHE A 48 0.06 -4.79 17.60
C PHE A 48 0.31 -3.28 17.37
N VAL A 49 1.51 -2.77 17.69
CA VAL A 49 1.92 -1.39 17.38
C VAL A 49 2.80 -1.39 16.14
N GLY A 50 2.19 -1.17 14.97
CA GLY A 50 2.88 -1.17 13.68
C GLY A 50 2.89 0.17 12.96
N GLY A 51 3.37 0.11 11.72
CA GLY A 51 3.51 1.28 10.84
C GLY A 51 2.20 1.72 10.18
N LYS A 52 2.35 2.54 9.12
CA LYS A 52 1.24 3.00 8.26
C LYS A 52 1.11 2.20 6.96
N GLY A 53 2.01 1.26 6.69
CA GLY A 53 1.85 0.33 5.58
C GLY A 53 2.32 0.80 4.20
N VAL A 54 2.75 2.05 3.99
CA VAL A 54 3.05 2.58 2.63
C VAL A 54 4.01 1.68 1.83
N ALA A 55 5.15 1.29 2.41
CA ALA A 55 6.12 0.43 1.72
C ALA A 55 5.57 -0.98 1.46
N THR A 56 4.88 -1.57 2.43
CA THR A 56 4.25 -2.90 2.29
C THR A 56 3.15 -2.88 1.23
N ALA A 57 2.33 -1.83 1.17
CA ALA A 57 1.31 -1.66 0.14
C ALA A 57 1.94 -1.59 -1.25
N LEU A 58 2.98 -0.77 -1.44
CA LEU A 58 3.71 -0.72 -2.71
C LEU A 58 4.26 -2.10 -3.10
N GLY A 59 4.85 -2.82 -2.14
CA GLY A 59 5.34 -4.19 -2.34
C GLY A 59 4.23 -5.13 -2.82
N VAL A 60 3.09 -5.13 -2.14
CA VAL A 60 1.91 -5.93 -2.51
C VAL A 60 1.44 -5.57 -3.92
N LEU A 61 1.33 -4.27 -4.26
CA LEU A 61 0.89 -3.84 -5.58
C LEU A 61 1.85 -4.28 -6.69
N LEU A 62 3.16 -4.15 -6.47
CA LEU A 62 4.19 -4.69 -7.38
C LEU A 62 4.12 -6.21 -7.50
N GLY A 63 3.79 -6.90 -6.41
CA GLY A 63 3.59 -8.34 -6.38
C GLY A 63 2.35 -8.77 -7.16
N LEU A 64 1.25 -8.02 -7.08
CA LEU A 64 0.03 -8.26 -7.86
C LEU A 64 0.29 -8.02 -9.34
N ASN A 65 0.89 -6.88 -9.67
CA ASN A 65 1.32 -6.53 -11.01
C ASN A 65 2.37 -5.39 -10.99
N VAL A 66 3.44 -5.56 -11.75
CA VAL A 66 4.54 -4.57 -11.80
C VAL A 66 4.05 -3.19 -12.27
N TRP A 67 3.19 -3.12 -13.29
CA TRP A 67 2.70 -1.84 -13.82
C TRP A 67 1.78 -1.11 -12.84
N LEU A 68 0.96 -1.84 -12.09
CA LEU A 68 0.14 -1.28 -11.03
C LEU A 68 1.03 -0.63 -9.96
N GLY A 69 2.01 -1.37 -9.45
CA GLY A 69 2.94 -0.85 -8.44
C GLY A 69 3.76 0.34 -8.95
N VAL A 70 4.22 0.30 -10.21
CA VAL A 70 4.93 1.43 -10.85
C VAL A 70 4.03 2.65 -10.99
N ALA A 71 2.79 2.50 -11.45
CA ALA A 71 1.85 3.62 -11.56
C ALA A 71 1.60 4.29 -10.20
N THR A 72 1.36 3.48 -9.15
CA THR A 72 1.20 4.00 -7.78
C THR A 72 2.47 4.68 -7.26
N LEU A 73 3.66 4.14 -7.55
CA LEU A 73 4.93 4.75 -7.17
C LEU A 73 5.17 6.08 -7.88
N VAL A 74 4.88 6.16 -9.18
CA VAL A 74 4.99 7.39 -9.96
C VAL A 74 4.07 8.47 -9.39
N THR A 75 2.81 8.13 -9.10
CA THR A 75 1.87 9.06 -8.46
C THR A 75 2.40 9.55 -7.12
N TRP A 76 2.96 8.66 -6.30
CA TRP A 76 3.59 9.06 -5.05
C TRP A 76 4.76 10.02 -5.29
N LEU A 77 5.67 9.71 -6.22
CA LEU A 77 6.85 10.54 -6.52
C LEU A 77 6.46 11.92 -7.03
N VAL A 78 5.48 12.01 -7.94
CA VAL A 78 4.97 13.27 -8.50
C VAL A 78 4.42 14.16 -7.38
N VAL A 79 3.56 13.61 -6.52
CA VAL A 79 2.97 14.37 -5.40
C VAL A 79 4.03 14.76 -4.37
N ALA A 80 4.93 13.83 -4.03
CA ALA A 80 6.00 14.07 -3.07
C ALA A 80 6.96 15.18 -3.56
N TYR A 81 7.26 15.20 -4.86
CA TYR A 81 8.09 16.23 -5.48
C TYR A 81 7.38 17.58 -5.52
N ALA A 82 6.12 17.62 -5.97
CA ALA A 82 5.36 18.85 -6.13
C ALA A 82 5.01 19.53 -4.79
N PHE A 83 4.56 18.76 -3.79
CA PHE A 83 4.04 19.30 -2.53
C PHE A 83 4.99 19.14 -1.35
N ARG A 84 6.04 18.31 -1.49
CA ARG A 84 7.01 18.02 -0.42
C ARG A 84 6.39 17.45 0.85
N TYR A 85 5.23 16.79 0.76
CA TYR A 85 4.62 16.06 1.87
C TYR A 85 4.55 14.56 1.55
N SER A 86 5.26 13.75 2.35
CA SER A 86 5.29 12.29 2.16
C SER A 86 3.93 11.64 2.46
N SER A 87 3.21 12.15 3.46
CA SER A 87 1.87 11.68 3.83
C SER A 87 0.82 12.03 2.78
N LEU A 88 0.86 13.22 2.21
CA LEU A 88 -0.04 13.61 1.10
C LEU A 88 0.18 12.70 -0.11
N ALA A 89 1.45 12.46 -0.47
CA ALA A 89 1.81 11.54 -1.53
C ALA A 89 1.27 10.12 -1.28
N ALA A 90 1.37 9.61 -0.04
CA ALA A 90 0.84 8.29 0.32
C ALA A 90 -0.69 8.24 0.23
N LEU A 91 -1.39 9.27 0.68
CA LEU A 91 -2.85 9.36 0.62
C LEU A 91 -3.36 9.39 -0.83
N ILE A 92 -2.76 10.24 -1.67
CA ILE A 92 -3.14 10.33 -3.09
C ILE A 92 -2.83 9.01 -3.80
N ALA A 93 -1.65 8.44 -3.60
CA ALA A 93 -1.30 7.15 -4.19
C ALA A 93 -2.27 6.02 -3.78
N ALA A 94 -2.73 6.01 -2.53
CA ALA A 94 -3.71 5.04 -2.05
C ALA A 94 -5.09 5.23 -2.69
N VAL A 95 -5.55 6.47 -2.92
CA VAL A 95 -6.82 6.73 -3.62
C VAL A 95 -6.74 6.29 -5.08
N PHE A 96 -5.61 6.51 -5.74
CA PHE A 96 -5.43 6.14 -7.15
C PHE A 96 -5.14 4.65 -7.38
N ALA A 97 -4.65 3.91 -6.39
CA ALA A 97 -4.32 2.50 -6.55
C ALA A 97 -5.53 1.62 -6.99
N PRO A 98 -6.72 1.70 -6.37
CA PRO A 98 -7.92 1.00 -6.86
C PRO A 98 -8.35 1.45 -8.26
N PHE A 99 -8.19 2.74 -8.58
CA PHE A 99 -8.51 3.28 -9.90
C PHE A 99 -7.62 2.67 -10.99
N TYR A 100 -6.30 2.61 -10.76
CA TYR A 100 -5.36 1.95 -11.67
C TYR A 100 -5.62 0.46 -11.78
N TYR A 101 -5.98 -0.21 -10.67
CA TYR A 101 -6.36 -1.61 -10.70
C TYR A 101 -7.56 -1.84 -11.62
N ALA A 102 -8.65 -1.09 -11.39
CA ALA A 102 -9.87 -1.21 -12.18
C ALA A 102 -9.64 -0.91 -13.68
N LEU A 103 -8.74 0.04 -13.99
CA LEU A 103 -8.38 0.37 -15.37
C LEU A 103 -7.62 -0.77 -16.08
N LEU A 104 -6.74 -1.47 -15.36
CA LEU A 104 -5.87 -2.50 -15.94
C LEU A 104 -6.53 -3.89 -15.99
N PHE A 105 -7.40 -4.20 -15.02
CA PHE A 105 -7.93 -5.55 -14.82
C PHE A 105 -9.47 -5.63 -14.78
N GLY A 106 -10.16 -4.49 -14.85
CA GLY A 106 -11.62 -4.43 -14.70
C GLY A 106 -12.09 -4.44 -13.24
N THR A 107 -13.41 -4.39 -13.06
CA THR A 107 -14.06 -4.29 -11.75
C THR A 107 -14.48 -5.63 -11.14
N ASP A 108 -14.53 -6.69 -11.95
CA ASP A 108 -15.07 -7.99 -11.55
C ASP A 108 -14.02 -8.90 -10.88
N ASP A 109 -12.75 -8.48 -10.84
CA ASP A 109 -11.66 -9.21 -10.21
C ASP A 109 -11.65 -9.00 -8.69
N VAL A 110 -11.73 -10.10 -7.94
CA VAL A 110 -11.74 -10.11 -6.46
C VAL A 110 -10.53 -9.43 -5.82
N LYS A 111 -9.37 -9.41 -6.50
CA LYS A 111 -8.16 -8.72 -6.01
C LYS A 111 -8.36 -7.20 -5.91
N LEU A 112 -9.29 -6.61 -6.66
CA LEU A 112 -9.68 -5.21 -6.50
C LEU A 112 -10.19 -4.92 -5.08
N VAL A 113 -10.96 -5.84 -4.48
CA VAL A 113 -11.47 -5.71 -3.12
C VAL A 113 -10.32 -5.60 -2.11
N ALA A 114 -9.25 -6.39 -2.29
CA ALA A 114 -8.07 -6.29 -1.46
C ALA A 114 -7.36 -4.94 -1.61
N VAL A 115 -7.22 -4.44 -2.84
CA VAL A 115 -6.62 -3.12 -3.10
C VAL A 115 -7.44 -1.98 -2.47
N VAL A 116 -8.78 -2.04 -2.58
CA VAL A 116 -9.69 -1.08 -1.93
C VAL A 116 -9.54 -1.15 -0.41
N ALA A 117 -9.60 -2.35 0.18
CA ALA A 117 -9.48 -2.54 1.62
C ALA A 117 -8.14 -2.01 2.15
N MET A 118 -7.03 -2.32 1.49
CA MET A 118 -5.71 -1.80 1.85
C MET A 118 -5.65 -0.27 1.75
N SER A 119 -6.28 0.31 0.72
CA SER A 119 -6.31 1.76 0.53
C SER A 119 -7.07 2.46 1.66
N VAL A 120 -8.25 1.94 2.02
CA VAL A 120 -9.04 2.44 3.16
C VAL A 120 -8.25 2.34 4.47
N LEU A 121 -7.62 1.18 4.72
CA LEU A 121 -6.81 0.97 5.92
C LEU A 121 -5.59 1.91 5.97
N LEU A 122 -4.92 2.14 4.84
CA LEU A 122 -3.81 3.07 4.74
C LEU A 122 -4.26 4.49 5.09
N ILE A 123 -5.38 4.94 4.52
CA ILE A 123 -5.96 6.27 4.80
C ILE A 123 -6.33 6.39 6.27
N TYR A 124 -6.98 5.38 6.85
CA TYR A 124 -7.31 5.33 8.27
C TYR A 124 -6.06 5.48 9.15
N ARG A 125 -4.99 4.76 8.84
CA ARG A 125 -3.71 4.85 9.58
C ARG A 125 -3.00 6.19 9.41
N HIS A 126 -3.42 7.02 8.46
CA HIS A 126 -2.92 8.38 8.25
C HIS A 126 -3.76 9.47 8.94
N GLY A 127 -4.74 9.13 9.80
CA GLY A 127 -5.60 10.11 10.48
C GLY A 127 -4.84 11.25 11.17
N LYS A 128 -3.74 10.96 11.88
CA LYS A 128 -2.88 12.00 12.49
C LYS A 128 -2.23 12.92 11.45
N ASN A 129 -1.80 12.37 10.32
CA ASN A 129 -1.16 13.14 9.25
C ASN A 129 -2.16 13.99 8.49
N ILE A 130 -3.38 13.50 8.31
CA ILE A 130 -4.49 14.30 7.77
C ILE A 130 -4.73 15.51 8.68
N GLY A 131 -4.84 15.29 10.00
CA GLY A 131 -4.96 16.38 10.97
C GLY A 131 -3.80 17.39 10.91
N ASN A 132 -2.56 16.91 10.80
CA ASN A 132 -1.39 17.77 10.64
C ASN A 132 -1.37 18.54 9.31
N LEU A 133 -1.79 17.92 8.21
CA LEU A 133 -1.88 18.57 6.90
C LEU A 133 -2.90 19.71 6.94
N LEU A 134 -4.08 19.46 7.48
CA LEU A 134 -5.13 20.47 7.65
C LEU A 134 -4.69 21.61 8.58
N ALA A 135 -3.92 21.29 9.63
CA ALA A 135 -3.38 22.28 10.55
C ALA A 135 -2.09 22.97 10.06
N GLY A 136 -1.56 22.62 8.88
CA GLY A 136 -0.28 23.14 8.37
C GLY A 136 0.95 22.72 9.20
N LYS A 137 0.83 21.68 10.03
CA LYS A 137 1.87 21.17 10.94
C LYS A 137 2.64 19.97 10.38
N GLU A 138 2.29 19.50 9.19
CA GLU A 138 2.94 18.33 8.60
C GLU A 138 4.38 18.66 8.19
N GLY A 139 5.31 17.77 8.53
CA GLY A 139 6.72 17.93 8.18
C GLY A 139 6.94 17.87 6.67
N ARG A 140 7.67 18.85 6.13
CA ARG A 140 8.07 18.87 4.73
C ARG A 140 9.31 17.99 4.50
N ILE A 141 9.31 17.27 3.38
CA ILE A 141 10.47 16.50 2.91
C ILE A 141 11.65 17.45 2.73
N GLY A 142 12.76 17.18 3.43
CA GLY A 142 13.98 17.99 3.38
C GLY A 142 14.00 19.22 4.30
N ALA A 143 13.00 19.40 5.17
CA ALA A 143 13.12 20.38 6.25
C ALA A 143 14.18 19.92 7.27
N LYS A 144 15.12 20.81 7.66
CA LYS A 144 16.09 20.52 8.72
C LYS A 144 15.33 20.29 10.03
N LYS A 145 15.65 19.21 10.75
CA LYS A 145 15.25 19.07 12.15
C LYS A 145 15.93 20.20 12.93
N LYS A 146 15.15 21.06 13.57
CA LYS A 146 15.66 21.91 14.65
C LYS A 146 15.98 21.04 15.86
#